data_AF-A0A9D6Y6S0-F1
#
_entry.id   AF-A0A9D6Y6S0-F1
#
_cell.length_a   1.000
_cell.length_b   1.000
_cell.length_c   1.000
_cell.angle_alpha   90.00
_cell.angle_beta   90.00
_cell.angle_gamma   90.00
#
_symmetry.space_group_name_H-M   'P 1'
#
loop_
_entity.id
_entity.type
_entity.pdbx_description
1 polymer ?
#
loop_
_entity_poly.entity_id
_entity_poly.type
_entity_poly.pdbx_seq_one_letter_code
_entity_poly.pdbx_strand_id
1 'polypeptide(L)'
;MLWLVQGRLTGADAEHFAQEVAGFVREHPGKQLHLDLQEVRSMDDAAITALREASGRVCVASCNRFLKQLLQAEGPGFLLGGSSR
;
A
#
# COMPACT_ATOMS: atom_id res chain seq x y z
N MET A 1 2.80 12.56 3.62
CA MET A 1 3.24 12.67 2.21
C MET A 1 2.38 11.72 1.39
N LEU A 2 1.86 12.14 0.23
CA LEU A 2 1.06 11.28 -0.65
C LEU A 2 1.91 10.78 -1.81
N TRP A 3 1.92 9.47 -2.04
CA TRP A 3 2.61 8.83 -3.16
C TRP A 3 1.60 8.13 -4.05
N LEU A 4 1.59 8.54 -5.33
CA LEU A 4 0.75 7.96 -6.36
C LEU A 4 1.39 6.68 -6.90
N VAL A 5 0.70 5.56 -6.70
CA VAL A 5 1.11 4.25 -7.24
C VAL A 5 0.18 3.90 -8.38
N GLN A 6 0.75 3.51 -9.52
CA GLN A 6 0.00 3.24 -10.74
C GLN A 6 0.45 1.93 -11.36
N GLY A 7 -0.43 1.28 -12.14
CA GLY A 7 -0.06 0.10 -12.93
C GLY A 7 -0.31 -1.21 -12.19
N ARG A 8 0.64 -2.14 -12.25
CA ARG A 8 0.53 -3.48 -11.64
C ARG A 8 1.62 -3.62 -10.59
N LEU A 9 1.25 -4.02 -9.37
CA LEU A 9 2.18 -4.35 -8.31
C LEU A 9 2.31 -5.87 -8.24
N THR A 10 3.01 -6.45 -9.22
CA THR A 10 3.15 -7.89 -9.35
C THR A 10 4.56 -8.29 -9.76
N GLY A 11 5.09 -9.39 -9.24
CA GLY A 11 6.42 -9.91 -9.57
C GLY A 11 7.51 -8.88 -9.25
N ALA A 12 8.33 -8.54 -10.24
CA ALA A 12 9.42 -7.58 -10.06
C ALA A 12 8.94 -6.18 -9.62
N ASP A 13 7.76 -5.74 -10.08
CA ASP A 13 7.20 -4.44 -9.69
C ASP A 13 6.81 -4.43 -8.20
N ALA A 14 6.32 -5.56 -7.68
CA ALA A 14 5.99 -5.72 -6.28
C ALA A 14 7.24 -5.71 -5.38
N GLU A 15 8.31 -6.39 -5.82
CA GLU A 15 9.59 -6.38 -5.12
C GLU A 15 10.22 -4.99 -5.09
N HIS A 16 10.20 -4.27 -6.23
CA HIS A 16 10.71 -2.91 -6.30
C HIS A 16 9.92 -1.97 -5.39
N PHE A 17 8.59 -2.05 -5.47
CA PHE A 17 7.70 -1.29 -4.58
C PHE A 17 7.98 -1.58 -3.10
N ALA A 18 8.19 -2.84 -2.73
CA ALA A 18 8.53 -3.23 -1.37
C ALA A 18 9.84 -2.59 -0.89
N GLN A 19 10.87 -2.58 -1.74
CA GLN A 19 12.16 -1.95 -1.44
C GLN A 19 12.03 -0.44 -1.26
N GLU A 20 11.24 0.23 -2.10
CA GLU A 20 11.01 1.68 -1.98
C GLU A 20 10.24 2.03 -0.70
N VAL A 21 9.19 1.27 -0.37
CA VAL A 21 8.45 1.45 0.89
C VAL A 21 9.37 1.26 2.10
N ALA A 22 10.17 0.18 2.11
CA ALA A 22 11.13 -0.08 3.18
C ALA A 22 12.19 1.02 3.29
N GLY A 23 12.70 1.48 2.14
CA GLY A 23 13.64 2.60 2.04
C GLY A 23 13.08 3.87 2.65
N PHE A 24 11.84 4.24 2.29
CA PHE A 24 11.16 5.40 2.84
C PHE A 24 11.00 5.32 4.37
N VAL A 25 10.55 4.16 4.89
CA VAL A 25 10.37 3.96 6.33
C VAL A 25 11.69 4.12 7.09
N ARG A 26 12.79 3.61 6.52
CA ARG A 26 14.13 3.72 7.09
C ARG A 26 14.67 5.15 7.06
N GLU A 27 14.49 5.86 5.95
CA GLU A 27 15.00 7.22 5.76
C GLU A 27 14.19 8.28 6.52
N HIS A 28 12.94 7.97 6.85
CA HIS A 28 12.02 8.89 7.52
C HIS A 28 11.33 8.26 8.75
N PRO A 29 12.07 7.91 9.81
CA PRO A 29 11.57 7.15 10.98
C PRO A 29 10.52 7.87 11.86
N GLY A 30 9.98 9.01 11.41
CA GLY A 30 8.92 9.76 12.09
C GLY A 30 7.73 10.10 11.19
N LYS A 31 7.79 9.80 9.88
CA LYS A 31 6.77 10.23 8.91
C LYS A 31 5.81 9.10 8.56
N GLN A 32 4.59 9.48 8.21
CA GLN A 32 3.62 8.59 7.59
C GLN A 32 3.64 8.75 6.07
N LEU A 33 3.68 7.61 5.38
CA LEU A 33 3.54 7.48 3.93
C LEU A 33 2.08 7.19 3.61
N HIS A 34 1.45 8.10 2.87
CA HIS A 34 0.10 7.89 2.37
C HIS A 34 0.20 7.39 0.93
N LEU A 35 -0.41 6.25 0.64
CA LEU A 35 -0.41 5.66 -0.69
C LEU A 35 -1.76 5.90 -1.37
N ASP A 36 -1.72 6.41 -2.59
CA ASP A 36 -2.86 6.39 -3.49
C ASP A 36 -2.71 5.20 -4.44
N LEU A 37 -3.60 4.23 -4.28
CA LEU A 37 -3.65 2.99 -5.05
C LEU A 37 -4.85 2.97 -6.02
N GLN A 38 -5.45 4.12 -6.33
CA GLN A 38 -6.67 4.18 -7.16
C GLN A 38 -6.43 3.59 -8.56
N GLU A 39 -5.26 3.86 -9.14
CA GLU A 39 -4.85 3.45 -10.49
C GLU A 39 -4.11 2.09 -10.54
N VAL A 40 -3.99 1.39 -9.40
CA VAL A 40 -3.36 0.07 -9.34
C VAL A 40 -4.35 -1.02 -9.74
N ARG A 41 -4.06 -1.74 -10.82
CA ARG A 41 -4.99 -2.72 -11.43
C ARG A 41 -4.87 -4.12 -10.84
N SER A 42 -3.71 -4.46 -10.29
CA SER A 42 -3.43 -5.75 -9.68
C SER A 42 -2.35 -5.61 -8.62
N MET A 43 -2.43 -6.43 -7.58
CA MET A 43 -1.48 -6.50 -6.48
C MET A 43 -1.31 -7.96 -6.08
N ASP A 44 -0.08 -8.42 -5.92
CA ASP A 44 0.23 -9.77 -5.44
C ASP A 44 0.58 -9.80 -3.94
N ASP A 45 0.79 -11.01 -3.43
CA ASP A 45 1.08 -11.27 -2.03
C ASP A 45 2.38 -10.59 -1.55
N ALA A 46 3.35 -10.37 -2.44
CA ALA A 46 4.61 -9.70 -2.09
C ALA A 46 4.36 -8.21 -1.81
N ALA A 47 3.61 -7.52 -2.67
CA ALA A 47 3.22 -6.13 -2.44
C ALA A 47 2.34 -5.98 -1.18
N ILE A 48 1.41 -6.90 -0.95
CA ILE A 48 0.59 -6.94 0.27
C ILE A 48 1.46 -7.11 1.52
N THR A 49 2.40 -8.05 1.48
CA THR A 49 3.32 -8.33 2.60
C THR A 49 4.16 -7.10 2.91
N ALA A 50 4.68 -6.41 1.90
CA ALA A 50 5.42 -5.17 2.10
C ALA A 50 4.59 -4.08 2.79
N LEU A 51 3.32 -3.93 2.40
CA LEU A 51 2.42 -2.99 3.06
C LEU A 51 2.15 -3.38 4.53
N ARG A 52 2.06 -4.68 4.83
CA ARG A 52 1.89 -5.19 6.21
C ARG A 52 3.12 -4.99 7.06
N GLU A 53 4.30 -5.29 6.54
CA GLU A 53 5.56 -5.08 7.27
C GLU A 53 5.81 -3.60 7.57
N ALA A 54 5.33 -2.72 6.68
CA ALA A 54 5.34 -1.28 6.88
C ALA A 54 4.15 -0.74 7.70
N SER A 55 3.30 -1.62 8.24
CA SER A 55 2.08 -1.24 8.98
C SER A 55 2.42 -0.35 10.19
N GLY A 56 1.65 0.73 10.35
CA GLY A 56 1.91 1.80 11.33
C GLY A 56 2.68 3.01 10.78
N ARG A 57 3.36 2.85 9.63
CA ARG A 57 4.00 3.96 8.89
C ARG A 57 3.39 4.21 7.53
N VAL A 58 2.70 3.22 6.98
CA VAL A 58 2.00 3.32 5.69
C VAL A 58 0.49 3.36 5.91
N CYS A 59 -0.17 4.31 5.27
CA CYS A 59 -1.62 4.45 5.23
C CYS A 59 -2.10 4.42 3.78
N VAL A 60 -3.04 3.54 3.46
CA VAL A 60 -3.70 3.55 2.14
C VAL A 60 -4.75 4.66 2.16
N ALA A 61 -4.48 5.77 1.47
CA ALA A 61 -5.36 6.93 1.41
C ALA A 61 -6.52 6.71 0.44
N SER A 62 -6.23 6.10 -0.71
CA SER A 62 -7.20 5.79 -1.75
C SER A 62 -6.89 4.40 -2.30
N CYS A 63 -7.92 3.62 -2.62
CA CYS A 63 -7.79 2.38 -3.37
C CYS A 63 -9.08 2.13 -4.15
N ASN A 64 -8.97 1.46 -5.29
CA ASN A 64 -10.16 1.04 -6.03
C ASN A 64 -10.89 -0.11 -5.30
N ARG A 65 -12.11 -0.40 -5.75
CA ARG A 65 -12.98 -1.41 -5.13
C ARG A 65 -12.34 -2.80 -5.04
N PHE A 66 -11.59 -3.21 -6.07
CA PHE A 66 -10.93 -4.52 -6.11
C PHE A 66 -9.87 -4.61 -5.01
N LEU A 67 -8.96 -3.63 -4.94
CA LEU A 67 -7.93 -3.62 -3.90
C LEU A 67 -8.49 -3.44 -2.50
N LYS A 68 -9.58 -2.68 -2.35
CA LYS A 68 -10.29 -2.59 -1.07
C LYS A 68 -10.76 -3.95 -0.59
N GLN A 69 -11.36 -4.76 -1.46
CA GLN A 69 -11.79 -6.12 -1.12
C GLN A 69 -10.61 -7.04 -0.82
N LEU A 70 -9.54 -6.96 -1.61
CA LEU A 70 -8.31 -7.72 -1.42
C LEU A 70 -7.68 -7.44 -0.06
N LEU A 71 -7.43 -6.17 0.26
CA LEU A 71 -6.84 -5.75 1.53
C LEU A 71 -7.76 -6.03 2.74
N GLN A 72 -9.08 -6.00 2.56
CA GLN A 72 -10.02 -6.42 3.61
C GLN A 72 -10.01 -7.93 3.86
N ALA A 73 -9.86 -8.74 2.81
CA ALA A 73 -9.79 -10.19 2.93
C ALA A 73 -8.54 -10.65 3.68
N GLU A 74 -7.44 -9.89 3.58
CA GLU A 74 -6.22 -10.17 4.32
C GLU A 74 -6.39 -10.05 5.85
N GLY A 75 -7.34 -9.24 6.34
CA GLY A 75 -7.69 -9.12 7.76
C GLY A 75 -7.48 -7.72 8.35
N PRO A 76 -7.65 -7.53 9.67
CA PRO A 76 -7.76 -6.21 10.33
C PRO A 76 -6.48 -5.35 10.34
N GLY A 77 -5.40 -5.79 9.69
CA GLY A 77 -4.12 -5.08 9.64
C GLY A 77 -4.10 -3.81 8.77
N PHE A 78 -5.11 -3.64 7.90
CA PHE A 78 -5.21 -2.48 7.02
C PHE A 78 -6.28 -1.50 7.51
N LEU A 79 -5.86 -0.33 8.02
CA LEU A 79 -6.75 0.80 8.26
C LEU A 79 -7.09 1.46 6.93
N LEU A 80 -8.09 0.91 6.25
CA LEU A 80 -8.63 1.50 5.03
C LEU A 80 -9.51 2.69 5.43
N GLY A 81 -9.04 3.90 5.15
CA GLY A 81 -9.81 5.12 5.38
C GLY A 81 -11.18 4.98 4.75
N GLY A 82 -12.23 5.03 5.58
CA GLY A 82 -13.60 4.93 5.11
C GLY A 82 -13.89 6.05 4.13
N SER A 83 -14.20 5.71 2.88
CA SER A 83 -14.79 6.63 1.91
C SER A 83 -16.13 7.11 2.47
N SER A 84 -16.11 8.22 3.20
CA SER A 84 -17.29 9.00 3.48
C SER A 84 -17.49 9.93 2.28
N ARG A 85 -18.28 9.48 1.30
CA ARG A 85 -19.08 10.31 0.40
C ARG A 85 -19.93 9.43 -0.51
#